data_AF-A0A7X4YKD0-F1
#
_entry.id   AF-A0A7X4YKD0-F1
#
_cell.length_a   1.000
_cell.length_b   1.000
_cell.length_c   1.000
_cell.angle_alpha   90.00
_cell.angle_beta   90.00
_cell.angle_gamma   90.00
#
_symmetry.space_group_name_H-M   'P 1'
#
loop_
_entity.id
_entity.type
_entity.pdbx_description
1 polymer ?
#
loop_
_entity_poly.entity_id
_entity_poly.type
_entity_poly.pdbx_seq_one_letter_code
_entity_poly.pdbx_strand_id
1 'polypeptide(L)'
;MEYDDSPLSDEDWVATIEYLCKSKADEFKLFGYDYVTGGEVWHCVSEKYAKTGEPARHQVVNDILSLKVTRFMNFITLSAYKGTHF
;
A
#
# COMPACT_ATOMS: atom_id res chain seq x y z
N MET A 1 -18.57 -23.93 11.92
CA MET A 1 -17.60 -23.18 11.11
C MET A 1 -16.25 -23.65 11.58
N GLU A 2 -15.64 -24.58 10.85
CA GLU A 2 -14.26 -24.99 11.14
C GLU A 2 -13.38 -23.81 10.77
N TYR A 3 -12.73 -23.21 11.77
CA TYR A 3 -11.68 -22.23 11.53
C TYR A 3 -10.46 -23.01 11.06
N ASP A 4 -10.15 -22.89 9.78
CA ASP A 4 -8.88 -23.36 9.25
C ASP A 4 -7.77 -22.47 9.83
N ASP A 5 -7.04 -23.02 10.81
CA ASP A 5 -5.89 -22.38 11.49
C ASP A 5 -4.59 -22.55 10.68
N SER A 6 -4.70 -22.94 9.39
CA SER A 6 -3.53 -23.05 8.52
C SER A 6 -2.82 -21.71 8.40
N PRO A 7 -1.48 -21.69 8.48
CA PRO A 7 -0.71 -20.47 8.28
C PRO A 7 -0.99 -19.92 6.88
N LEU A 8 -1.46 -18.67 6.84
CA LEU A 8 -1.76 -17.94 5.62
C LEU A 8 -0.57 -18.01 4.65
N SER A 9 -0.81 -18.56 3.46
CA SER A 9 0.20 -18.81 2.44
C SER A 9 0.82 -17.50 1.91
N ASP A 10 1.99 -17.56 1.28
CA ASP A 10 2.57 -16.33 0.71
C ASP A 10 1.71 -15.74 -0.42
N GLU A 11 0.97 -16.58 -1.16
CA GLU A 11 0.03 -16.15 -2.20
C GLU A 11 -1.16 -15.39 -1.59
N ASP A 12 -1.76 -15.95 -0.55
CA ASP A 12 -2.86 -15.30 0.19
C ASP A 12 -2.39 -13.97 0.81
N TRP A 13 -1.12 -13.91 1.21
CA TRP A 13 -0.52 -12.71 1.80
C TRP A 13 -0.40 -11.61 0.77
N VAL A 14 0.13 -11.91 -0.42
CA VAL A 14 0.20 -10.97 -1.54
C VAL A 14 -1.20 -10.49 -1.93
N ALA A 15 -2.17 -11.39 -2.07
CA ALA A 15 -3.55 -11.05 -2.38
C ALA A 15 -4.17 -10.11 -1.33
N THR A 16 -3.87 -10.35 -0.05
CA THR A 16 -4.32 -9.48 1.06
C THR A 16 -3.73 -8.07 0.91
N ILE A 17 -2.44 -7.95 0.61
CA ILE A 17 -1.79 -6.65 0.42
C ILE A 17 -2.38 -5.91 -0.77
N GLU A 18 -2.57 -6.58 -1.92
CA GLU A 18 -3.20 -5.98 -3.10
C GLU A 18 -4.60 -5.46 -2.80
N TYR A 19 -5.40 -6.26 -2.08
CA TYR A 19 -6.74 -5.87 -1.65
C TYR A 19 -6.71 -4.62 -0.75
N LEU A 20 -5.83 -4.59 0.24
CA LEU A 20 -5.69 -3.44 1.15
C LEU A 20 -5.25 -2.17 0.41
N CYS A 21 -4.29 -2.30 -0.50
CA CYS A 21 -3.82 -1.19 -1.33
C CYS A 21 -4.93 -0.64 -2.24
N LYS A 22 -5.71 -1.52 -2.86
CA LYS A 22 -6.87 -1.12 -3.68
C LYS A 22 -7.92 -0.41 -2.83
N SER A 23 -8.28 -0.97 -1.67
CA SER A 23 -9.26 -0.36 -0.77
C SER A 23 -8.81 1.03 -0.31
N LYS A 24 -7.51 1.22 -0.04
CA LYS A 24 -6.95 2.52 0.34
C LYS A 24 -6.94 3.52 -0.82
N ALA A 25 -6.66 3.06 -2.04
CA ALA A 25 -6.75 3.89 -3.23
C ALA A 25 -8.20 4.38 -3.46
N ASP A 26 -9.18 3.50 -3.28
CA ASP A 26 -10.60 3.87 -3.39
C ASP A 26 -11.02 4.85 -2.29
N GLU A 27 -10.50 4.71 -1.07
CA GLU A 27 -10.65 5.72 -0.01
C GLU A 27 -10.10 7.10 -0.43
N PHE A 28 -8.92 7.15 -1.08
CA PHE A 28 -8.37 8.41 -1.57
C PHE A 28 -9.20 9.00 -2.72
N LYS A 29 -9.77 8.18 -3.61
CA LYS A 29 -10.72 8.66 -4.63
C LYS A 29 -11.95 9.31 -4.00
N LEU A 30 -12.49 8.73 -2.92
CA LEU A 30 -13.60 9.33 -2.18
C LEU A 30 -13.25 10.71 -1.58
N PHE A 31 -11.97 10.97 -1.29
CA PHE A 31 -11.47 12.28 -0.88
C PHE A 31 -11.22 13.26 -2.04
N GLY A 32 -11.52 12.87 -3.29
CA GLY A 32 -11.37 13.70 -4.49
C GLY A 32 -10.08 13.45 -5.29
N TYR A 33 -9.39 12.34 -5.04
CA TYR A 33 -8.17 11.97 -5.76
C TYR A 33 -8.45 10.86 -6.78
N ASP A 34 -9.04 11.23 -7.92
CA ASP A 34 -9.64 10.30 -8.88
C ASP A 34 -8.67 9.31 -9.55
N TYR A 35 -7.38 9.66 -9.63
CA TYR A 35 -6.39 8.89 -10.40
C TYR A 35 -5.51 7.96 -9.57
N VAL A 36 -5.83 7.74 -8.29
CA VAL A 36 -5.00 6.89 -7.42
C VAL A 36 -5.22 5.40 -7.71
N THR A 37 -4.14 4.65 -7.85
CA THR A 37 -4.14 3.20 -8.03
C THR A 37 -3.59 2.46 -6.80
N GLY A 38 -3.99 1.20 -6.63
CA GLY A 38 -3.43 0.34 -5.57
C GLY A 38 -1.92 0.13 -5.72
N GLY A 39 -1.41 0.07 -6.95
CA GLY A 39 0.02 -0.04 -7.23
C GLY A 39 0.81 1.16 -6.72
N GLU A 40 0.31 2.39 -6.92
CA GLU A 40 0.94 3.59 -6.37
C GLU A 40 0.92 3.62 -4.84
N VAL A 41 -0.18 3.16 -4.23
CA VAL A 41 -0.27 3.03 -2.77
C VAL A 41 0.80 2.05 -2.27
N TRP A 42 0.92 0.88 -2.90
CA TRP A 42 1.96 -0.09 -2.56
C TRP A 42 3.36 0.51 -2.71
N HIS A 43 3.63 1.17 -3.83
CA HIS A 43 4.93 1.80 -4.10
C HIS A 43 5.29 2.86 -3.04
N CYS A 44 4.32 3.67 -2.62
CA CYS A 44 4.51 4.65 -1.55
C CYS A 44 4.86 4.00 -0.20
N VAL A 45 4.22 2.87 0.12
CA VAL A 45 4.48 2.12 1.36
C VAL A 45 5.83 1.39 1.27
N SER A 46 6.12 0.72 0.15
CA SER A 46 7.33 -0.07 -0.04
C SER A 46 8.61 0.77 -0.12
N GLU A 47 8.54 2.05 -0.50
CA GLU A 47 9.68 2.97 -0.48
C GLU A 47 10.30 3.07 0.93
N LYS A 48 9.48 2.93 1.98
CA LYS A 48 9.95 2.90 3.38
C LYS A 48 10.87 1.69 3.62
N TYR A 49 10.47 0.53 3.11
CA TYR A 49 11.17 -0.74 3.30
C TYR A 49 12.41 -0.87 2.44
N ALA A 50 12.45 -0.19 1.28
CA ALA A 50 13.65 -0.10 0.45
C ALA A 50 14.86 0.47 1.24
N LYS A 51 14.61 1.29 2.27
CA LYS A 51 15.65 1.87 3.13
C LYS A 51 15.86 1.11 4.44
N THR A 52 14.83 0.44 4.96
CA THR A 52 14.85 -0.17 6.31
C THR A 52 14.96 -1.68 6.32
N GLY A 53 14.86 -2.35 5.17
CA GLY A 53 14.82 -3.81 5.05
C GLY A 53 13.41 -4.38 5.15
N GLU A 54 13.32 -5.71 5.29
CA GLU A 54 12.06 -6.46 5.25
C GLU A 54 11.26 -6.28 6.56
N PRO A 55 10.04 -5.69 6.49
CA PRO A 55 9.19 -5.47 7.66
C PRO A 55 8.42 -6.72 8.06
N ALA A 56 7.91 -6.75 9.29
CA ALA A 56 6.96 -7.78 9.70
C ALA A 56 5.59 -7.58 9.03
N ARG A 57 4.87 -8.68 8.74
CA ARG A 57 3.55 -8.67 8.06
C ARG A 57 2.56 -7.66 8.68
N HIS A 58 2.43 -7.66 10.01
CA HIS A 58 1.53 -6.72 10.71
C HIS A 58 1.92 -5.25 10.53
N GLN A 59 3.22 -4.94 10.35
CA GLN A 59 3.67 -3.57 10.11
C GLN A 59 3.25 -3.10 8.72
N VAL A 60 3.31 -3.97 7.71
CA VAL A 60 2.88 -3.66 6.34
C VAL A 60 1.40 -3.32 6.30
N VAL A 61 0.56 -4.16 6.92
CA VAL A 61 -0.88 -3.92 7.02
C VAL A 61 -1.16 -2.58 7.72
N ASN A 62 -0.50 -2.33 8.84
CA ASN A 62 -0.66 -1.07 9.57
C ASN A 62 -0.20 0.13 8.73
N ASP A 63 0.93 0.05 8.04
CA ASP A 63 1.45 1.13 7.21
C ASP A 63 0.52 1.45 6.02
N ILE A 64 -0.14 0.45 5.42
CA ILE A 64 -1.16 0.67 4.38
C ILE A 64 -2.40 1.32 4.96
N LEU A 65 -2.97 0.74 6.03
CA LEU A 65 -4.25 1.20 6.59
C LEU A 65 -4.13 2.59 7.25
N SER A 66 -2.97 2.92 7.81
CA SER A 66 -2.68 4.23 8.41
C SER A 66 -2.10 5.25 7.43
N LEU A 67 -1.95 4.90 6.15
CA LEU A 67 -1.41 5.81 5.14
C LEU A 67 -2.32 7.04 5.00
N LYS A 68 -1.75 8.21 5.29
CA LYS A 68 -2.43 9.50 5.12
C LYS A 68 -2.29 10.00 3.69
N VAL A 69 -3.38 10.55 3.16
CA VAL A 69 -3.42 11.12 1.82
C VAL A 69 -2.36 12.21 1.59
N THR A 70 -2.06 13.02 2.62
CA THR A 70 -0.99 14.04 2.55
C THR A 70 0.39 13.43 2.29
N ARG A 71 0.70 12.28 2.91
CA ARG A 71 1.97 11.58 2.69
C ARG A 71 2.03 11.02 1.27
N PHE A 72 0.93 10.44 0.81
CA PHE A 72 0.82 9.92 -0.55
C PHE A 72 1.00 11.02 -1.60
N MET A 73 0.38 12.19 -1.42
CA MET A 73 0.53 13.34 -2.32
C MET A 73 1.97 13.84 -2.40
N ASN A 74 2.66 13.94 -1.25
CA ASN A 74 4.07 14.30 -1.23
C ASN A 74 4.92 13.29 -2.02
N PHE A 75 4.61 12.00 -1.88
CA PHE A 75 5.29 10.93 -2.60
C PHE A 75 5.10 11.04 -4.12
N ILE A 76 3.86 11.19 -4.59
CA ILE A 76 3.56 11.35 -6.03
C ILE A 76 4.24 12.59 -6.60
N THR A 77 4.15 13.71 -5.89
CA THR A 77 4.79 14.98 -6.28
C THR A 77 6.30 14.79 -6.46
N LEU A 78 6.97 14.19 -5.46
CA LEU A 78 8.41 13.90 -5.53
C LEU A 78 8.76 12.91 -6.65
N SER A 79 7.91 11.91 -6.89
CA SER A 79 8.12 10.92 -7.96
C SER A 79 8.01 11.55 -9.35
N ALA A 80 7.08 12.49 -9.54
CA ALA A 80 6.98 13.28 -10.77
C ALA A 80 8.22 14.13 -11.01
N TYR A 81 8.78 14.77 -9.96
CA TYR A 81 10.04 15.53 -10.08
C TYR A 81 11.26 14.65 -10.39
N LYS A 82 11.28 13.41 -9.90
CA LYS A 82 12.36 12.45 -10.19
C LYS A 82 12.28 11.85 -11.61
N GLY A 83 11.23 12.17 -12.38
CA GLY A 83 11.01 11.59 -13.70
C GLY A 83 10.68 10.09 -13.68
N THR A 84 10.43 9.53 -12.50
CA THR A 84 9.98 8.14 -12.33
C THR A 84 8.45 8.12 -12.38
N HIS A 85 7.90 8.37 -13.57
CA HIS A 85 6.49 8.09 -13.85
C HIS A 85 6.47 6.80 -14.68
N PHE A 86 5.91 5.74 -14.10
CA PHE A 86 5.68 4.45 -14.75
C PHE A 86 4.20 4.33 -15.09
#